data_AF-I0QNL8-F1
#
_entry.id   AF-I0QNL8-F1
#
_cell.length_a   1.000
_cell.length_b   1.000
_cell.length_c   1.000
_cell.angle_alpha   90.00
_cell.angle_beta   90.00
_cell.angle_gamma   90.00
#
_symmetry.space_group_name_H-M   'P 1'
#
loop_
_entity.id
_entity.type
_entity.pdbx_description
1 polymer ?
#
loop_
_entity_poly.entity_id
_entity_poly.type
_entity_poly.pdbx_seq_one_letter_code
_entity_poly.pdbx_strand_id
1 'polypeptide(L)'
;MSQTYLKPLLILQTGQAPEPIRALHGNFPQMFIRQGNMDSQQVVIIDLQAGERPQPPQHYAGAVITGSRSMVTEHLDWSEDAADWIRQAMLIDLPMLGACYGHQLMAYALGGEVGYHPQGIEVGTEAIELLPEAAKDPLISTLPAHFSANLIHLQTVLQPPACATVLAKSAHDPHQILRYGPNAISTQFHPEFSAAIMKTYLPWLDQQAEDDSVDYQGKLQNISDTPLSQSLLLNFVESLGKQRALAG
;
A
#
# COMPACT_ATOMS: atom_id res chain seq x y z
N MET A 1 9.04 21.17 -31.94
CA MET A 1 9.58 19.97 -31.27
C MET A 1 8.84 19.85 -29.95
N SER A 2 7.86 18.96 -29.87
CA SER A 2 7.14 18.69 -28.62
C SER A 2 8.10 17.96 -27.69
N GLN A 3 8.60 18.63 -26.65
CA GLN A 3 9.20 17.91 -25.53
C GLN A 3 8.08 17.08 -24.91
N THR A 4 8.08 15.78 -25.14
CA THR A 4 7.20 14.85 -24.42
C THR A 4 7.69 14.85 -22.97
N TYR A 5 7.12 15.73 -22.14
CA TYR A 5 7.37 15.70 -20.71
C TYR A 5 6.87 14.36 -20.18
N LEU A 6 7.78 13.58 -19.59
CA LEU A 6 7.43 12.34 -18.91
C LEU A 6 6.49 12.68 -17.75
N LYS A 7 5.29 12.08 -17.75
CA LYS A 7 4.34 12.25 -16.65
C LYS A 7 4.95 11.70 -15.36
N PRO A 8 4.89 12.42 -14.22
CA PRO A 8 5.45 11.93 -12.96
C PRO A 8 4.65 10.74 -12.39
N LEU A 9 5.28 10.00 -11.49
CA LEU A 9 4.60 9.08 -10.58
C LEU A 9 4.00 9.90 -9.42
N LEU A 10 2.72 9.71 -9.13
CA LEU A 10 2.07 10.31 -7.97
C LEU A 10 2.26 9.45 -6.73
N ILE A 11 2.58 10.06 -5.59
CA ILE A 11 2.39 9.45 -4.28
C ILE A 11 1.32 10.25 -3.55
N LEU A 12 0.17 9.62 -3.32
CA LEU A 12 -0.88 10.12 -2.45
C LEU A 12 -0.50 9.79 -1.00
N GLN A 13 -0.02 10.81 -0.28
CA GLN A 13 0.28 10.70 1.14
C GLN A 13 -1.02 10.83 1.93
N THR A 14 -1.46 9.73 2.54
CA THR A 14 -2.73 9.62 3.28
C THR A 14 -2.53 9.76 4.78
N GLY A 15 -1.30 9.88 5.24
CA GLY A 15 -0.96 9.97 6.66
C GLY A 15 0.50 10.31 6.92
N GLN A 16 0.79 10.48 8.20
CA GLN A 16 2.12 10.76 8.72
C GLN A 16 2.59 9.58 9.58
N ALA A 17 3.81 9.12 9.34
CA ALA A 17 4.48 8.19 10.24
C ALA A 17 4.62 8.84 11.63
N PRO A 18 4.51 8.07 12.73
CA PRO A 18 4.74 8.58 14.08
C PRO A 18 6.11 9.26 14.20
N GLU A 19 6.23 10.28 15.04
CA GLU A 19 7.45 11.11 15.12
C GLU A 19 8.73 10.29 15.30
N PRO A 20 8.82 9.30 16.22
CA PRO A 20 10.06 8.54 16.40
C PRO A 20 10.47 7.73 15.16
N ILE A 21 9.48 7.26 14.40
CA ILE A 21 9.69 6.52 13.16
C ILE A 21 10.11 7.50 12.06
N ARG A 22 9.40 8.62 11.93
CA ARG A 22 9.67 9.65 10.91
C ARG A 22 11.05 10.27 11.08
N ALA A 23 11.49 10.50 12.31
CA ALA A 23 12.80 11.07 12.64
C ALA A 23 13.96 10.18 12.15
N LEU A 24 13.79 8.85 12.16
CA LEU A 24 14.83 7.90 11.78
C LEU A 24 14.73 7.44 10.31
N HIS A 25 13.52 7.26 9.80
CA HIS A 25 13.28 6.57 8.53
C HIS A 25 12.67 7.46 7.44
N GLY A 26 12.28 8.70 7.78
CA GLY A 26 11.49 9.57 6.92
C GLY A 26 9.99 9.26 7.01
N ASN A 27 9.16 10.01 6.28
CA ASN A 27 7.72 9.77 6.24
C ASN A 27 7.38 8.65 5.23
N PHE A 28 6.12 8.21 5.19
CA PHE A 28 5.69 7.12 4.30
C PHE A 28 6.11 7.30 2.84
N PRO A 29 5.98 8.48 2.19
CA PRO A 29 6.44 8.63 0.81
C PRO A 29 7.94 8.37 0.63
N GLN A 30 8.77 8.76 1.60
CA GLN A 30 10.21 8.51 1.51
C GLN A 30 10.55 7.03 1.68
N MET A 31 9.75 6.28 2.46
CA MET A 31 9.87 4.82 2.56
C MET A 31 9.56 4.16 1.20
N PHE A 32 8.47 4.57 0.54
CA PHE A 32 8.12 4.10 -0.80
C PHE A 32 9.19 4.44 -1.84
N ILE A 33 9.67 5.68 -1.85
CA ILE A 33 10.72 6.12 -2.79
C ILE A 33 11.97 5.27 -2.64
N ARG A 34 12.41 5.04 -1.39
CA ARG A 34 13.60 4.24 -1.09
C ARG A 34 13.41 2.76 -1.47
N GLN A 35 12.34 2.13 -0.98
CA GLN A 35 12.15 0.68 -1.15
C GLN A 35 11.69 0.30 -2.55
N GLY A 36 11.00 1.20 -3.26
CA GLY A 36 10.63 1.04 -4.66
C GLY A 36 11.70 1.50 -5.65
N ASN A 37 12.88 1.94 -5.18
CA ASN A 37 13.95 2.47 -6.02
C ASN A 37 13.46 3.54 -7.01
N MET A 38 12.59 4.44 -6.54
CA MET A 38 11.97 5.46 -7.37
C MET A 38 12.93 6.64 -7.55
N ASP A 39 12.96 7.21 -8.76
CA ASP A 39 13.62 8.49 -9.00
C ASP A 39 12.79 9.63 -8.38
N SER A 40 13.31 10.23 -7.30
CA SER A 40 12.63 11.30 -6.58
C SER A 40 12.38 12.56 -7.44
N GLN A 41 13.12 12.76 -8.53
CA GLN A 41 12.88 13.86 -9.47
C GLN A 41 11.67 13.60 -10.39
N GLN A 42 11.22 12.34 -10.46
CA GLN A 42 10.08 11.90 -11.27
C GLN A 42 8.85 11.57 -10.41
N VAL A 43 8.90 11.90 -9.11
CA VAL A 43 7.83 11.68 -8.15
C VAL A 43 7.23 13.01 -7.73
N VAL A 44 5.90 13.07 -7.71
CA VAL A 44 5.13 14.16 -7.09
C VAL A 44 4.43 13.59 -5.86
N ILE A 45 4.67 14.20 -4.70
CA ILE A 45 4.01 13.84 -3.44
C ILE A 45 2.89 14.85 -3.21
N ILE A 46 1.71 14.36 -2.86
CA ILE A 46 0.55 15.19 -2.48
C ILE A 46 0.11 14.79 -1.07
N ASP A 47 0.14 15.72 -0.12
CA ASP A 47 -0.30 15.52 1.26
C ASP A 47 -1.79 15.84 1.41
N LEU A 48 -2.61 14.78 1.37
CA LEU A 48 -4.06 14.90 1.44
C LEU A 48 -4.54 15.43 2.80
N GLN A 49 -3.85 15.07 3.89
CA GLN A 49 -4.18 15.54 5.24
C GLN A 49 -3.84 17.03 5.43
N ALA A 50 -2.86 17.54 4.68
CA ALA A 50 -2.54 18.97 4.63
C ALA A 50 -3.50 19.78 3.75
N GLY A 51 -4.51 19.15 3.13
CA GLY A 51 -5.47 19.81 2.25
C GLY A 51 -4.99 19.99 0.81
N GLU A 52 -3.85 19.39 0.43
CA GLU A 52 -3.41 19.39 -0.97
C GLU A 52 -4.35 18.53 -1.82
N ARG A 53 -4.34 18.77 -3.14
CA ARG A 53 -5.18 18.03 -4.10
C ARG A 53 -4.36 17.62 -5.32
N PRO A 54 -4.44 16.36 -5.75
CA PRO A 54 -3.77 15.93 -6.96
C PRO A 54 -4.43 16.57 -8.19
N GLN A 55 -3.66 16.65 -9.29
CA GLN A 55 -4.22 16.93 -10.61
C GLN A 55 -5.11 15.77 -11.07
N PRO A 56 -5.90 15.94 -12.14
CA PRO A 56 -6.64 14.82 -12.73
C PRO A 56 -5.70 13.64 -13.09
N PRO A 57 -6.18 12.38 -13.02
CA PRO A 57 -5.36 11.18 -13.22
C PRO A 57 -4.52 11.16 -14.50
N GLN A 58 -4.99 11.80 -15.57
CA GLN A 58 -4.30 11.86 -16.87
C GLN A 58 -2.95 12.59 -16.80
N HIS A 59 -2.67 13.34 -15.74
CA HIS A 59 -1.39 14.04 -15.55
C HIS A 59 -0.26 13.13 -15.06
N TYR A 60 -0.58 11.90 -14.64
CA TYR A 60 0.38 10.99 -14.01
C TYR A 60 0.64 9.75 -14.86
N ALA A 61 1.79 9.12 -14.64
CA ALA A 61 2.12 7.82 -15.22
C ALA A 61 1.57 6.64 -14.40
N GLY A 62 1.24 6.90 -13.14
CA GLY A 62 0.72 5.95 -12.17
C GLY A 62 0.58 6.62 -10.81
N ALA A 63 0.03 5.92 -9.84
CA ALA A 63 -0.08 6.40 -8.47
C ALA A 63 0.25 5.31 -7.42
N VAL A 64 0.85 5.74 -6.33
CA VAL A 64 0.99 4.97 -5.10
C VAL A 64 0.13 5.63 -4.02
N ILE A 65 -0.69 4.85 -3.33
CA ILE A 65 -1.50 5.29 -2.20
C ILE A 65 -0.92 4.71 -0.93
N THR A 66 -0.39 5.59 -0.08
CA THR A 66 0.33 5.20 1.14
C THR A 66 -0.60 4.66 2.24
N GLY A 67 0.01 4.05 3.26
CA GLY A 67 -0.66 3.77 4.53
C GLY A 67 -0.96 5.04 5.33
N SER A 68 -1.85 4.92 6.32
CA SER A 68 -2.23 6.00 7.23
C SER A 68 -2.50 5.45 8.63
N ARG A 69 -2.52 6.34 9.60
CA ARG A 69 -3.02 6.09 10.94
C ARG A 69 -4.52 6.39 11.08
N SER A 70 -5.12 7.05 10.09
CA SER A 70 -6.56 7.26 10.01
C SER A 70 -7.27 5.96 9.66
N MET A 71 -8.57 5.92 9.90
CA MET A 71 -9.42 4.77 9.57
C MET A 71 -10.32 5.13 8.40
N VAL A 72 -10.48 4.23 7.42
CA VAL A 72 -11.33 4.51 6.25
C VAL A 72 -12.79 4.73 6.69
N THR A 73 -13.22 4.05 7.75
CA THR A 73 -14.56 4.21 8.34
C THR A 73 -14.81 5.56 9.00
N GLU A 74 -13.80 6.42 9.16
CA GLU A 74 -13.99 7.79 9.64
C GLU A 74 -14.59 8.70 8.57
N HIS A 75 -14.56 8.30 7.28
CA HIS A 75 -15.12 9.06 6.16
C HIS A 75 -14.68 10.53 6.14
N LEU A 76 -13.40 10.78 6.43
CA LEU A 76 -12.84 12.12 6.44
C LEU A 76 -12.92 12.73 5.03
N ASP A 77 -13.22 14.02 4.91
CA ASP A 77 -13.44 14.69 3.61
C ASP A 77 -12.31 14.45 2.60
N TRP A 78 -11.05 14.52 3.05
CA TRP A 78 -9.89 14.27 2.18
C TRP A 78 -9.80 12.82 1.70
N SER A 79 -10.38 11.88 2.46
CA SER A 79 -10.41 10.45 2.13
C SER A 79 -11.51 10.17 1.10
N GLU A 80 -12.68 10.76 1.25
CA GLU A 80 -13.75 10.68 0.25
C GLU A 80 -13.33 11.34 -1.08
N ASP A 81 -12.67 12.51 -1.02
CA ASP A 81 -12.06 13.15 -2.19
C ASP A 81 -11.03 12.24 -2.89
N ALA A 82 -10.24 11.49 -2.10
CA ALA A 82 -9.27 10.53 -2.64
C ALA A 82 -9.95 9.29 -3.23
N ALA A 83 -11.04 8.81 -2.64
CA ALA A 83 -11.86 7.72 -3.19
C ALA A 83 -12.49 8.13 -4.54
N ASP A 84 -12.98 9.37 -4.65
CA ASP A 84 -13.44 9.98 -5.91
C ASP A 84 -12.33 9.98 -6.96
N TRP A 85 -11.12 10.41 -6.59
CA TRP A 85 -9.96 10.41 -7.48
C TRP A 85 -9.57 9.01 -7.94
N ILE A 86 -9.57 8.02 -7.04
CA ILE A 86 -9.31 6.60 -7.36
C ILE A 86 -10.33 6.09 -8.38
N ARG A 87 -11.62 6.41 -8.23
CA ARG A 87 -12.65 6.05 -9.21
C ARG A 87 -12.35 6.65 -10.58
N GLN A 88 -11.94 7.91 -10.65
CA GLN A 88 -11.55 8.54 -11.92
C GLN A 88 -10.30 7.90 -12.54
N ALA A 89 -9.32 7.52 -11.72
CA ALA A 89 -8.10 6.86 -12.16
C ALA A 89 -8.39 5.46 -12.75
N MET A 90 -9.32 4.72 -12.14
CA MET A 90 -9.77 3.44 -12.68
C MET A 90 -10.45 3.55 -14.05
N LEU A 91 -11.18 4.64 -14.33
CA LEU A 91 -11.84 4.84 -15.64
C LEU A 91 -10.85 4.94 -16.81
N ILE A 92 -9.60 5.31 -16.55
CA ILE A 92 -8.55 5.41 -17.57
C ILE A 92 -7.50 4.30 -17.45
N ASP A 93 -7.76 3.27 -16.64
CA ASP A 93 -6.83 2.17 -16.34
C ASP A 93 -5.44 2.67 -15.89
N LEU A 94 -5.42 3.75 -15.09
CA LEU A 94 -4.18 4.29 -14.54
C LEU A 94 -3.51 3.23 -13.65
N PRO A 95 -2.20 2.97 -13.82
CA PRO A 95 -1.48 2.11 -12.91
C PRO A 95 -1.52 2.60 -11.47
N MET A 96 -1.98 1.75 -10.55
CA MET A 96 -2.13 2.10 -9.14
C MET A 96 -1.66 0.99 -8.21
N LEU A 97 -0.99 1.39 -7.13
CA LEU A 97 -0.59 0.53 -6.03
C LEU A 97 -1.00 1.14 -4.68
N GLY A 98 -1.89 0.48 -3.95
CA GLY A 98 -2.27 0.87 -2.59
C GLY A 98 -1.65 -0.03 -1.54
N ALA A 99 -1.19 0.51 -0.41
CA ALA A 99 -0.69 -0.27 0.72
C ALA A 99 -1.41 0.07 2.03
N CYS A 100 -1.76 -0.93 2.82
CA CYS A 100 -2.45 -0.79 4.12
C CYS A 100 -3.72 0.08 4.00
N TYR A 101 -3.70 1.32 4.49
CA TYR A 101 -4.80 2.28 4.27
C TYR A 101 -5.12 2.48 2.79
N GLY A 102 -4.10 2.58 1.92
CA GLY A 102 -4.32 2.68 0.48
C GLY A 102 -5.00 1.45 -0.12
N HIS A 103 -4.73 0.26 0.42
CA HIS A 103 -5.41 -0.97 0.03
C HIS A 103 -6.90 -0.94 0.41
N GLN A 104 -7.18 -0.54 1.66
CA GLN A 104 -8.53 -0.37 2.18
C GLN A 104 -9.31 0.70 1.40
N LEU A 105 -8.70 1.86 1.18
CA LEU A 105 -9.32 2.98 0.46
C LEU A 105 -9.64 2.61 -0.99
N MET A 106 -8.75 1.88 -1.68
CA MET A 106 -9.02 1.39 -3.03
C MET A 106 -10.21 0.42 -3.06
N ALA A 107 -10.29 -0.51 -2.10
CA ALA A 107 -11.42 -1.43 -2.00
C ALA A 107 -12.74 -0.67 -1.73
N TYR A 108 -12.74 0.24 -0.76
CA TYR A 108 -13.88 1.08 -0.42
C TYR A 108 -14.35 1.93 -1.61
N ALA A 109 -13.44 2.62 -2.28
CA ALA A 109 -13.74 3.46 -3.44
C ALA A 109 -14.44 2.69 -4.58
N LEU A 110 -14.19 1.38 -4.67
CA LEU A 110 -14.73 0.50 -5.70
C LEU A 110 -15.93 -0.34 -5.24
N GLY A 111 -16.48 -0.04 -4.05
CA GLY A 111 -17.69 -0.66 -3.53
C GLY A 111 -17.45 -1.88 -2.64
N GLY A 112 -16.24 -2.07 -2.12
CA GLY A 112 -15.94 -3.03 -1.07
C GLY A 112 -16.33 -2.52 0.31
N GLU A 113 -16.41 -3.43 1.27
CA GLU A 113 -16.66 -3.12 2.68
C GLU A 113 -15.33 -3.12 3.44
N VAL A 114 -15.09 -2.07 4.23
CA VAL A 114 -13.90 -1.89 5.06
C VAL A 114 -14.33 -1.63 6.49
N GLY A 115 -13.62 -2.22 7.44
CA GLY A 115 -13.88 -2.00 8.87
C GLY A 115 -12.79 -2.59 9.74
N TYR A 116 -12.97 -2.52 11.05
CA TYR A 116 -12.06 -3.16 12.00
C TYR A 116 -12.05 -4.67 11.78
N HIS A 117 -10.85 -5.24 11.74
CA HIS A 117 -10.70 -6.68 11.64
C HIS A 117 -11.32 -7.34 12.88
N PRO A 118 -12.22 -8.33 12.74
CA PRO A 118 -12.98 -8.89 13.85
C PRO A 118 -12.10 -9.60 14.90
N GLN A 119 -10.87 -9.96 14.54
CA GLN A 119 -9.88 -10.57 15.43
C GLN A 119 -8.84 -9.55 15.96
N GLY A 120 -9.08 -8.25 15.77
CA GLY A 120 -8.16 -7.19 16.17
C GLY A 120 -6.95 -7.06 15.24
N ILE A 121 -5.89 -6.45 15.76
CA ILE A 121 -4.71 -6.03 15.01
C ILE A 121 -3.92 -7.21 14.42
N GLU A 122 -3.48 -7.08 13.17
CA GLU A 122 -2.39 -7.89 12.62
C GLU A 122 -1.11 -7.06 12.65
N VAL A 123 -0.06 -7.58 13.29
CA VAL A 123 1.20 -6.85 13.47
C VAL A 123 2.39 -7.78 13.47
N GLY A 124 3.49 -7.38 12.82
CA GLY A 124 4.76 -8.12 12.82
C GLY A 124 5.19 -8.57 11.42
N THR A 125 6.11 -9.53 11.36
CA THR A 125 6.48 -10.21 10.11
C THR A 125 5.73 -11.53 10.03
N GLU A 126 4.71 -11.59 9.17
CA GLU A 126 3.81 -12.75 9.07
C GLU A 126 3.92 -13.44 7.71
N ALA A 127 3.44 -14.69 7.63
CA ALA A 127 3.41 -15.46 6.39
C ALA A 127 2.21 -15.07 5.51
N ILE A 128 2.48 -14.88 4.23
CA ILE A 128 1.53 -14.64 3.16
C ILE A 128 1.48 -15.86 2.26
N GLU A 129 0.27 -16.33 1.96
CA GLU A 129 -0.02 -17.43 1.03
C GLU A 129 -0.64 -16.86 -0.24
N LEU A 130 -0.04 -17.12 -1.40
CA LEU A 130 -0.63 -16.83 -2.70
C LEU A 130 -1.75 -17.81 -3.03
N LEU A 131 -2.85 -17.28 -3.56
CA LEU A 131 -3.97 -18.05 -4.06
C LEU A 131 -3.76 -18.47 -5.52
N PRO A 132 -4.46 -19.51 -6.03
CA PRO A 132 -4.32 -19.97 -7.41
C PRO A 132 -4.48 -18.86 -8.47
N GLU A 133 -5.31 -17.86 -8.20
CA GLU A 133 -5.58 -16.70 -9.02
C GLU A 133 -4.30 -15.86 -9.28
N ALA A 134 -3.34 -15.87 -8.35
CA ALA A 134 -2.06 -15.16 -8.47
C ALA A 134 -1.16 -15.70 -9.59
N ALA A 135 -1.36 -16.95 -10.03
CA ALA A 135 -0.43 -17.64 -10.93
C ALA A 135 -0.26 -16.95 -12.31
N LYS A 136 -1.24 -16.12 -12.72
CA LYS A 136 -1.24 -15.41 -14.01
C LYS A 136 -0.96 -13.92 -13.88
N ASP A 137 -0.75 -13.44 -12.66
CA ASP A 137 -0.62 -12.02 -12.39
C ASP A 137 0.78 -11.51 -12.78
N PRO A 138 0.90 -10.44 -13.60
CA PRO A 138 2.19 -10.00 -14.12
C PRO A 138 3.15 -9.44 -13.07
N LEU A 139 2.65 -9.02 -11.89
CA LEU A 139 3.48 -8.43 -10.83
C LEU A 139 3.88 -9.45 -9.77
N ILE A 140 3.10 -10.52 -9.57
CA ILE A 140 3.31 -11.48 -8.48
C ILE A 140 3.52 -12.93 -8.93
N SER A 141 3.32 -13.28 -10.21
CA SER A 141 3.47 -14.66 -10.70
C SER A 141 4.88 -15.27 -10.53
N THR A 142 5.89 -14.43 -10.26
CA THR A 142 7.27 -14.86 -9.98
C THR A 142 7.54 -15.10 -8.49
N LEU A 143 6.62 -14.71 -7.61
CA LEU A 143 6.75 -14.92 -6.17
C LEU A 143 6.50 -16.40 -5.81
N PRO A 144 7.18 -16.93 -4.79
CA PRO A 144 6.85 -18.26 -4.27
C PRO A 144 5.45 -18.27 -3.65
N ALA A 145 4.84 -19.46 -3.60
CA ALA A 145 3.50 -19.65 -3.03
C ALA A 145 3.36 -19.15 -1.59
N HIS A 146 4.46 -19.14 -0.83
CA HIS A 146 4.53 -18.57 0.51
C HIS A 146 5.72 -17.64 0.64
N PHE A 147 5.52 -16.48 1.25
CA PHE A 147 6.57 -15.53 1.57
C PHE A 147 6.23 -14.74 2.84
N SER A 148 7.20 -14.05 3.43
CA SER A 148 6.97 -13.20 4.61
C SER A 148 6.72 -11.74 4.22
N ALA A 149 5.86 -11.05 4.95
CA ALA A 149 5.60 -9.62 4.79
C ALA A 149 5.44 -8.91 6.15
N ASN A 150 5.76 -7.62 6.19
CA ASN A 150 5.58 -6.78 7.37
C ASN A 150 4.17 -6.17 7.40
N LEU A 151 3.50 -6.28 8.54
CA LEU A 151 2.10 -5.93 8.74
C LEU A 151 1.94 -5.05 9.98
N ILE A 152 1.08 -4.03 9.86
CA ILE A 152 0.54 -3.23 10.96
C ILE A 152 -0.84 -2.71 10.50
N HIS A 153 -1.93 -3.36 10.93
CA HIS A 153 -3.27 -2.84 10.63
C HIS A 153 -4.34 -3.26 11.65
N LEU A 154 -5.27 -2.34 11.90
CA LEU A 154 -6.47 -2.57 12.71
C LEU A 154 -7.72 -2.78 11.84
N GLN A 155 -7.76 -2.09 10.70
CA GLN A 155 -8.82 -2.25 9.71
C GLN A 155 -8.37 -3.13 8.57
N THR A 156 -9.34 -3.74 7.91
CA THR A 156 -9.17 -4.65 6.78
C THR A 156 -10.27 -4.40 5.76
N VAL A 157 -10.11 -4.96 4.57
CA VAL A 157 -11.22 -5.20 3.66
C VAL A 157 -12.03 -6.38 4.20
N LEU A 158 -13.25 -6.12 4.66
CA LEU A 158 -14.18 -7.16 5.11
C LEU A 158 -14.80 -7.90 3.93
N GLN A 159 -15.12 -7.16 2.87
CA GLN A 159 -15.64 -7.71 1.63
C GLN A 159 -14.99 -7.00 0.44
N PRO A 160 -14.30 -7.72 -0.47
CA PRO A 160 -13.72 -7.11 -1.65
C PRO A 160 -14.82 -6.62 -2.61
N PRO A 161 -14.58 -5.55 -3.37
CA PRO A 161 -15.52 -5.10 -4.40
C PRO A 161 -15.66 -6.17 -5.50
N ALA A 162 -16.81 -6.20 -6.17
CA ALA A 162 -17.11 -7.23 -7.18
C ALA A 162 -16.12 -7.27 -8.37
N CYS A 163 -15.39 -6.18 -8.63
CA CYS A 163 -14.36 -6.12 -9.67
C CYS A 163 -13.00 -6.69 -9.23
N ALA A 164 -12.80 -6.93 -7.93
CA ALA A 164 -11.52 -7.36 -7.40
C ALA A 164 -11.36 -8.88 -7.37
N THR A 165 -10.16 -9.33 -7.72
CA THR A 165 -9.71 -10.70 -7.50
C THR A 165 -8.78 -10.72 -6.28
N VAL A 166 -9.04 -11.64 -5.36
CA VAL A 166 -8.16 -11.91 -4.22
C VAL A 166 -6.99 -12.77 -4.68
N LEU A 167 -5.77 -12.33 -4.42
CA LEU A 167 -4.56 -13.00 -4.90
C LEU A 167 -3.71 -13.58 -3.77
N ALA A 168 -3.90 -13.13 -2.53
CA ALA A 168 -3.18 -13.66 -1.39
C ALA A 168 -3.96 -13.44 -0.09
N LYS A 169 -3.62 -14.25 0.91
CA LYS A 169 -4.15 -14.18 2.29
C LYS A 169 -3.01 -14.39 3.30
N SER A 170 -3.25 -14.07 4.55
CA SER A 170 -2.48 -14.54 5.70
C SER A 170 -3.34 -15.50 6.53
N ALA A 171 -2.81 -15.98 7.65
CA ALA A 171 -3.62 -16.73 8.61
C ALA A 171 -4.69 -15.86 9.29
N HIS A 172 -4.46 -14.56 9.40
CA HIS A 172 -5.35 -13.58 10.06
C HIS A 172 -6.35 -12.98 9.07
N ASP A 173 -5.87 -12.56 7.90
CA ASP A 173 -6.62 -11.75 6.95
C ASP A 173 -6.74 -12.44 5.57
N PRO A 174 -7.96 -12.65 5.05
CA PRO A 174 -8.17 -13.32 3.77
C PRO A 174 -7.83 -12.47 2.53
N HIS A 175 -7.57 -11.16 2.67
CA HIS A 175 -7.51 -10.21 1.55
C HIS A 175 -6.16 -9.46 1.45
N GLN A 176 -5.05 -10.16 1.68
CA GLN A 176 -3.71 -9.55 1.70
C GLN A 176 -3.27 -8.90 0.38
N ILE A 177 -3.73 -9.41 -0.76
CA ILE A 177 -3.52 -8.78 -2.07
C ILE A 177 -4.81 -8.78 -2.86
N LEU A 178 -5.20 -7.60 -3.37
CA LEU A 178 -6.35 -7.42 -4.26
C LEU A 178 -5.92 -6.81 -5.59
N ARG A 179 -6.44 -7.38 -6.68
CA ARG A 179 -6.26 -6.90 -8.06
C ARG A 179 -7.60 -6.42 -8.60
N TYR A 180 -7.69 -5.13 -8.93
CA TYR A 180 -8.95 -4.47 -9.34
C TYR A 180 -9.12 -4.34 -10.85
N GLY A 181 -8.05 -4.58 -11.61
CA GLY A 181 -7.99 -4.43 -13.06
C GLY A 181 -6.56 -4.64 -13.56
N PRO A 182 -6.29 -4.49 -14.86
CA PRO A 182 -4.98 -4.78 -15.45
C PRO A 182 -3.81 -4.07 -14.75
N ASN A 183 -3.98 -2.80 -14.40
CA ASN A 183 -2.90 -1.98 -13.84
C ASN A 183 -3.10 -1.55 -12.38
N ALA A 184 -4.18 -1.97 -11.71
CA ALA A 184 -4.48 -1.58 -10.34
C ALA A 184 -4.40 -2.78 -9.38
N ILE A 185 -3.49 -2.71 -8.41
CA ILE A 185 -3.26 -3.72 -7.38
C ILE A 185 -3.12 -3.05 -6.01
N SER A 186 -3.32 -3.80 -4.94
CA SER A 186 -3.07 -3.31 -3.58
C SER A 186 -2.66 -4.42 -2.63
N THR A 187 -1.98 -4.06 -1.54
CA THR A 187 -1.50 -4.97 -0.50
C THR A 187 -1.93 -4.50 0.88
N GLN A 188 -2.46 -5.40 1.73
CA GLN A 188 -2.74 -5.07 3.13
C GLN A 188 -1.44 -4.95 3.95
N PHE A 189 -0.42 -5.76 3.61
CA PHE A 189 0.94 -5.61 4.13
C PHE A 189 1.68 -4.40 3.57
N HIS A 190 2.80 -4.06 4.19
CA HIS A 190 3.67 -2.94 3.87
C HIS A 190 4.91 -3.38 3.06
N PRO A 191 4.88 -3.35 1.72
CA PRO A 191 6.06 -3.64 0.90
C PRO A 191 7.17 -2.58 1.06
N GLU A 192 6.85 -1.41 1.62
CA GLU A 192 7.76 -0.31 1.91
C GLU A 192 8.43 -0.39 3.29
N PHE A 193 8.07 -1.36 4.13
CA PHE A 193 8.65 -1.53 5.47
C PHE A 193 9.81 -2.54 5.47
N SER A 194 10.95 -2.11 6.03
CA SER A 194 12.09 -2.97 6.34
C SER A 194 12.05 -3.46 7.78
N ALA A 195 12.92 -4.43 8.11
CA ALA A 195 13.12 -4.86 9.50
C ALA A 195 13.50 -3.69 10.41
N ALA A 196 14.31 -2.75 9.90
CA ALA A 196 14.74 -1.58 10.67
C ALA A 196 13.57 -0.65 11.02
N ILE A 197 12.63 -0.44 10.09
CA ILE A 197 11.41 0.34 10.35
C ILE A 197 10.57 -0.37 11.41
N MET A 198 10.30 -1.66 11.23
CA MET A 198 9.50 -2.45 12.16
C MET A 198 10.09 -2.48 13.57
N LYS A 199 11.42 -2.59 13.70
CA LYS A 199 12.13 -2.55 15.00
C LYS A 199 11.99 -1.21 15.73
N THR A 200 11.69 -0.12 15.02
CA THR A 200 11.32 1.16 15.64
C THR A 200 9.82 1.25 15.90
N TYR A 201 8.99 0.67 15.03
CA TYR A 201 7.54 0.77 15.09
C TYR A 201 6.93 -0.05 16.23
N LEU A 202 7.38 -1.30 16.44
CA LEU A 202 6.81 -2.19 17.47
C LEU A 202 6.94 -1.63 18.90
N PRO A 203 8.11 -1.14 19.35
CA PRO A 203 8.20 -0.52 20.69
C PRO A 203 7.34 0.73 20.82
N TRP A 204 7.16 1.49 19.74
CA TRP A 204 6.27 2.64 19.75
C TRP A 204 4.80 2.21 19.90
N LEU A 205 4.36 1.16 19.18
CA LEU A 205 3.00 0.60 19.33
C LEU A 205 2.76 0.03 20.73
N ASP A 206 3.74 -0.68 21.29
CA ASP A 206 3.70 -1.22 22.65
C ASP A 206 3.39 -0.11 23.69
N GLN A 207 4.01 1.07 23.52
CA GLN A 207 3.74 2.24 24.37
C GLN A 207 2.36 2.88 24.16
N GLN A 208 1.72 2.65 23.01
CA GLN A 208 0.39 3.17 22.71
C GLN A 208 -0.73 2.17 23.02
N ALA A 209 -0.39 0.91 23.31
CA ALA A 209 -1.37 -0.13 23.54
C ALA A 209 -2.20 0.16 24.80
N GLU A 210 -3.50 -0.04 24.70
CA GLU A 210 -4.43 0.13 25.83
C GLU A 210 -4.46 -1.10 26.74
N ASP A 211 -4.02 -2.25 26.23
CA ASP A 211 -3.95 -3.53 26.91
C ASP A 211 -2.77 -4.39 26.40
N ASP A 212 -2.54 -5.52 27.08
CA ASP A 212 -1.49 -6.50 26.76
C ASP A 212 -1.97 -7.59 25.78
N SER A 213 -3.00 -7.31 24.95
CA SER A 213 -3.56 -8.31 24.02
C SER A 213 -2.57 -8.77 22.94
N VAL A 214 -1.51 -8.00 22.71
CA VAL A 214 -0.46 -8.29 21.73
C VAL A 214 0.89 -8.39 22.41
N ASP A 215 1.58 -9.51 22.19
CA ASP A 215 2.98 -9.68 22.59
C ASP A 215 3.93 -8.97 21.62
N TYR A 216 4.04 -7.63 21.74
CA TYR A 216 4.93 -6.82 20.90
C TYR A 216 6.41 -7.20 21.09
N GLN A 217 6.81 -7.55 22.31
CA GLN A 217 8.18 -7.94 22.63
C GLN A 217 8.56 -9.27 21.98
N GLY A 218 7.66 -10.26 22.00
CA GLY A 218 7.83 -11.53 21.29
C GLY A 218 7.83 -11.33 19.78
N LYS A 219 6.92 -10.49 19.25
CA LYS A 219 6.90 -10.15 17.81
C LYS A 219 8.17 -9.48 17.34
N LEU A 220 8.78 -8.61 18.14
CA LEU A 220 10.04 -7.93 17.84
C LEU A 220 11.19 -8.91 17.56
N GLN A 221 11.19 -10.09 18.20
CA GLN A 221 12.22 -11.12 18.02
C GLN A 221 12.17 -11.79 16.63
N ASN A 222 10.99 -11.78 15.99
CA ASN A 222 10.75 -12.46 14.72
C ASN A 222 10.78 -11.51 13.51
N ILE A 223 11.06 -10.22 13.72
CA ILE A 223 11.12 -9.24 12.65
C ILE A 223 12.29 -9.51 11.71
N SER A 224 11.98 -9.58 10.43
CA SER A 224 12.97 -9.78 9.37
C SER A 224 12.71 -8.87 8.17
N ASP A 225 13.72 -8.75 7.31
CA ASP A 225 13.52 -8.08 6.02
C ASP A 225 12.71 -9.00 5.12
N THR A 226 11.82 -8.40 4.32
CA THR A 226 10.85 -9.12 3.50
C THR A 226 11.07 -8.80 2.02
N PRO A 227 12.21 -9.21 1.41
CA PRO A 227 12.57 -8.81 0.05
C PRO A 227 11.57 -9.29 -1.00
N LEU A 228 10.89 -10.41 -0.75
CA LEU A 228 9.86 -10.95 -1.65
C LEU A 228 8.62 -10.05 -1.66
N SER A 229 8.11 -9.62 -0.49
CA SER A 229 7.00 -8.67 -0.45
C SER A 229 7.40 -7.31 -1.04
N GLN A 230 8.62 -6.85 -0.78
CA GLN A 230 9.17 -5.61 -1.34
C GLN A 230 9.28 -5.66 -2.87
N SER A 231 9.60 -6.83 -3.44
CA SER A 231 9.73 -6.96 -4.89
C SER A 231 8.44 -6.63 -5.65
N LEU A 232 7.26 -6.73 -5.02
CA LEU A 232 6.00 -6.29 -5.61
C LEU A 232 6.01 -4.79 -5.91
N LEU A 233 6.52 -3.97 -4.98
CA LEU A 233 6.67 -2.53 -5.17
C LEU A 233 7.68 -2.22 -6.29
N LEU A 234 8.80 -2.94 -6.32
CA LEU A 234 9.81 -2.79 -7.39
C LEU A 234 9.22 -3.15 -8.77
N ASN A 235 8.55 -4.31 -8.87
CA ASN A 235 7.92 -4.79 -10.08
C ASN A 235 6.86 -3.79 -10.58
N PHE A 236 6.09 -3.19 -9.67
CA PHE A 236 5.14 -2.13 -10.01
C PHE A 236 5.85 -0.93 -10.64
N VAL A 237 6.89 -0.38 -9.98
CA VAL A 237 7.65 0.77 -10.49
C VAL A 237 8.29 0.46 -11.86
N GLU A 238 8.89 -0.72 -12.02
CA GLU A 238 9.47 -1.16 -13.29
C GLU A 238 8.43 -1.28 -14.40
N SER A 239 7.22 -1.75 -14.08
CA SER A 239 6.13 -1.89 -15.05
C SER A 239 5.71 -0.55 -15.66
N LEU A 240 5.79 0.55 -14.90
CA LEU A 240 5.52 1.90 -15.39
C LEU A 240 6.50 2.32 -16.48
N GLY A 241 7.78 1.97 -16.32
CA GLY A 241 8.81 2.23 -17.33
C GLY A 241 8.57 1.47 -18.63
N LYS A 242 8.17 0.19 -18.53
CA LYS A 242 7.82 -0.65 -19.69
C LYS A 242 6.59 -0.12 -20.43
N GLN A 243 5.56 0.30 -19.71
CA GLN A 243 4.37 0.90 -20.31
C GLN A 243 4.68 2.21 -21.03
N ARG A 244 5.55 3.05 -20.47
CA ARG A 244 6.03 4.28 -21.16
C ARG A 244 6.75 3.97 -22.46
N ALA A 245 7.58 2.92 -22.49
CA ALA A 245 8.29 2.49 -23.70
C ALA A 245 7.35 1.97 -24.81
N LEU A 246 6.14 1.50 -24.45
CA LEU A 246 5.14 1.04 -25.41
C LEU A 246 4.22 2.17 -25.91
N ALA A 247 4.11 3.26 -25.17
CA ALA A 247 3.25 4.41 -25.48
C ALA A 247 3.95 5.53 -26.28
N GLY A 248 5.26 5.43 -26.50
CA GLY A 248 6.08 6.36 -27.29
C GLY A 248 6.50 5.76 -28.63
#